data_AF-D0NT95-F1
#
_entry.id   AF-D0NT95-F1
#
_cell.length_a   1.000
_cell.length_b   1.000
_cell.length_c   1.000
_cell.angle_alpha   90.00
_cell.angle_beta   90.00
_cell.angle_gamma   90.00
#
_symmetry.space_group_name_H-M   'P 1'
#
loop_
_entity.id
_entity.type
_entity.pdbx_description
1 polymer ?
#
loop_
_entity_poly.entity_id
_entity_poly.type
_entity_poly.pdbx_seq_one_letter_code
_entity_poly.pdbx_strand_id
1 'polypeptide(L)'
;MSLPMPQELQVLLTVKVEKPYTNCRTPYGAPILAEDVTWDADAPILIKPSANISQVNYVALPSSQDEFSNSIDRLWKQAARRKHGQADFQLGLYIYVQRRNTHPVIRRATEALVEASAAAIREVLEMAGSSSTYGPAAQRYWAISHSRQPEGTPIEPPTSATSAQLQRIGAMHSDISATLDSNGSSPSHQFVRVACRLNEGIIHLELDVAELRRAVGMPSYDLFPPFRPDLEADPTENVSDTDHAEQAGE
;
A
#
# COMPACT_ATOMS: atom_id res chain seq x y z
N MET A 1 48.73 40.79 -1.73
CA MET A 1 49.49 40.06 -2.76
C MET A 1 48.69 38.81 -3.12
N SER A 2 48.45 38.56 -4.40
CA SER A 2 47.77 37.32 -4.84
C SER A 2 48.79 36.19 -4.88
N LEU A 3 48.45 35.04 -4.31
CA LEU A 3 49.25 33.83 -4.47
C LEU A 3 49.17 33.35 -5.94
N PRO A 4 50.24 32.74 -6.47
CA PRO A 4 50.18 32.07 -7.77
C PRO A 4 49.19 30.91 -7.70
N MET A 5 48.49 30.64 -8.82
CA MET A 5 47.59 29.50 -8.91
C MET A 5 48.38 28.19 -8.75
N PRO A 6 47.97 27.30 -7.84
CA PRO A 6 48.66 26.03 -7.64
C PRO A 6 48.46 25.09 -8.83
N GLN A 7 49.40 24.17 -9.05
CA GLN A 7 49.29 23.13 -10.08
C GLN A 7 48.20 22.10 -9.76
N GLU A 8 47.87 21.94 -8.48
CA GLU A 8 46.84 21.04 -7.99
C GLU A 8 45.84 21.82 -7.14
N LEU A 9 44.55 21.51 -7.30
CA LEU A 9 43.45 22.14 -6.57
C LEU A 9 42.69 21.10 -5.77
N GLN A 10 42.37 21.45 -4.52
CA GLN A 10 41.41 20.67 -3.75
C GLN A 10 40.01 20.86 -4.34
N VAL A 11 39.34 19.74 -4.61
CA VAL A 11 37.99 19.72 -5.17
C VAL A 11 37.03 19.12 -4.15
N LEU A 12 35.92 19.81 -3.91
CA LEU A 12 34.81 19.32 -3.12
C LEU A 12 33.63 19.03 -4.04
N LEU A 13 33.36 17.75 -4.28
CA LEU A 13 32.18 17.31 -5.01
C LEU A 13 30.99 17.18 -4.06
N THR A 14 29.95 17.96 -4.31
CA THR A 14 28.68 17.89 -3.59
C THR A 14 27.64 17.22 -4.48
N VAL A 15 27.13 16.08 -4.04
CA VAL A 15 26.04 15.36 -4.70
C VAL A 15 24.71 15.79 -4.08
N LYS A 16 23.77 16.21 -4.92
CA LYS A 16 22.43 16.60 -4.49
C LYS A 16 21.37 15.74 -5.14
N VAL A 17 20.47 15.22 -4.33
CA VAL A 17 19.33 14.41 -4.80
C VAL A 17 18.19 15.35 -5.20
N GLU A 18 17.53 15.01 -6.30
CA GLU A 18 16.41 15.73 -6.94
C GLU A 18 16.83 16.89 -7.86
N LYS A 19 15.85 17.46 -8.57
CA LYS A 19 16.09 18.52 -9.57
C LYS A 19 16.74 19.74 -8.90
N PRO A 20 17.61 20.48 -9.61
CA PRO A 20 17.87 21.86 -9.22
C PRO A 20 16.51 22.58 -9.16
N TYR A 21 16.35 23.54 -8.27
CA TYR A 21 15.16 24.42 -8.14
C TYR A 21 14.00 23.96 -7.24
N THR A 22 14.07 22.82 -6.56
CA THR A 22 13.09 22.47 -5.50
C THR A 22 13.77 22.18 -4.17
N ASN A 23 13.06 22.41 -3.07
CA ASN A 23 13.51 22.12 -1.71
C ASN A 23 13.96 20.65 -1.63
N CYS A 24 15.28 20.40 -1.58
CA CYS A 24 15.82 19.07 -1.30
C CYS A 24 15.26 18.61 0.04
N ARG A 25 14.30 17.70 0.03
CA ARG A 25 13.73 17.09 1.24
C ARG A 25 14.39 15.74 1.50
N THR A 26 15.71 15.72 1.55
CA THR A 26 16.41 14.57 2.12
C THR A 26 16.27 14.63 3.64
N PRO A 27 15.64 13.62 4.29
CA PRO A 27 15.67 13.54 5.74
C PRO A 27 17.13 13.43 6.19
N TYR A 28 17.51 14.27 7.16
CA TYR A 28 18.84 14.24 7.76
C TYR A 28 19.17 12.83 8.27
N GLY A 29 20.28 12.24 7.82
CA GLY A 29 20.87 11.03 8.41
C GLY A 29 20.70 9.71 7.64
N ALA A 30 19.99 9.66 6.51
CA ALA A 30 19.96 8.46 5.68
C ALA A 30 21.18 8.43 4.73
N PRO A 31 22.04 7.40 4.75
CA PRO A 31 23.10 7.26 3.77
C PRO A 31 22.47 7.07 2.38
N ILE A 32 22.89 7.90 1.43
CA ILE A 32 22.53 7.72 0.01
C ILE A 32 23.48 6.65 -0.53
N LEU A 33 22.95 5.48 -0.85
CA LEU A 33 23.71 4.42 -1.53
C LEU A 33 23.77 4.74 -3.03
N ALA A 34 24.91 4.47 -3.67
CA ALA A 34 25.11 4.76 -5.10
C ALA A 34 24.11 4.01 -6.00
N GLU A 35 23.57 2.89 -5.53
CA GLU A 35 22.57 2.06 -6.23
C GLU A 35 21.17 2.66 -6.25
N ASP A 36 20.85 3.59 -5.34
CA ASP A 36 19.53 4.22 -5.21
C ASP A 36 19.39 5.49 -6.05
N VAL A 37 20.39 5.80 -6.87
CA VAL A 37 20.52 7.10 -7.51
C VAL A 37 20.97 6.96 -8.95
N THR A 38 20.34 7.72 -9.85
CA THR A 38 20.70 7.78 -11.26
C THR A 38 21.15 9.18 -11.63
N TRP A 39 22.33 9.28 -12.24
CA TRP A 39 22.81 10.50 -12.87
C TRP A 39 22.55 10.40 -14.37
N ASP A 40 21.90 11.42 -14.93
CA ASP A 40 21.66 11.52 -16.35
C ASP A 40 22.99 11.82 -17.07
N ALA A 41 23.27 11.12 -18.16
CA ALA A 41 24.53 11.27 -18.91
C ALA A 41 24.69 12.68 -19.47
N ASP A 42 23.58 13.36 -19.75
CA ASP A 42 23.56 14.72 -20.28
C ASP A 42 23.48 15.80 -19.17
N ALA A 43 23.41 15.41 -17.89
CA ALA A 43 23.29 16.38 -16.80
C ALA A 43 24.64 17.08 -16.52
N PRO A 44 24.68 18.43 -16.53
CA PRO A 44 25.92 19.16 -16.36
C PRO A 44 26.46 19.09 -14.93
N ILE A 45 27.77 19.01 -14.80
CA ILE A 45 28.46 19.32 -13.54
C ILE A 45 28.44 20.84 -13.38
N LEU A 46 28.06 21.33 -12.20
CA LEU A 46 27.91 22.76 -11.94
C LEU A 46 29.03 23.27 -11.03
N ILE A 47 29.53 24.47 -11.31
CA ILE A 47 30.47 25.20 -10.48
C ILE A 47 29.75 26.39 -9.84
N LYS A 48 30.11 26.68 -8.59
CA LYS A 48 29.67 27.88 -7.86
C LYS A 48 30.58 29.08 -8.16
N PRO A 49 30.13 30.12 -8.89
CA PRO A 49 30.99 31.22 -9.31
C PRO A 49 31.47 32.13 -8.16
N SER A 50 30.78 32.16 -7.02
CA SER A 50 31.20 32.95 -5.86
C SER A 50 30.60 32.43 -4.55
N ALA A 51 31.16 32.77 -3.39
CA ALA A 51 30.72 32.18 -2.11
C ALA A 51 29.24 32.42 -1.77
N ASN A 52 28.67 33.57 -2.16
CA ASN A 52 27.32 33.97 -1.74
C ASN A 52 26.29 33.91 -2.88
N ILE A 53 26.61 33.17 -3.96
CA ILE A 53 25.70 33.03 -5.10
C ILE A 53 24.62 31.99 -4.83
N SER A 54 23.38 32.32 -5.22
CA SER A 54 22.27 31.36 -5.20
C SER A 54 22.56 30.17 -6.12
N GLN A 55 22.02 29.00 -5.76
CA GLN A 55 22.14 27.76 -6.53
C GLN A 55 21.60 27.91 -7.96
N VAL A 56 20.65 28.83 -8.16
CA VAL A 56 20.07 29.14 -9.47
C VAL A 56 21.09 29.70 -10.45
N ASN A 57 22.12 30.36 -9.91
CA ASN A 57 23.14 31.05 -10.70
C ASN A 57 24.45 30.24 -10.73
N TYR A 58 24.38 28.94 -10.47
CA TYR A 58 25.51 28.04 -10.71
C TYR A 58 25.71 27.87 -12.21
N VAL A 59 26.96 27.73 -12.65
CA VAL A 59 27.32 27.69 -14.06
C VAL A 59 27.80 26.30 -14.41
N ALA A 60 27.41 25.78 -15.58
CA ALA A 60 27.89 24.50 -16.07
C ALA A 60 29.42 24.51 -16.23
N LEU A 61 30.04 23.39 -15.89
CA LEU A 61 31.44 23.12 -16.11
C LEU A 61 31.69 23.18 -17.64
N PRO A 62 32.55 24.10 -18.12
CA PRO A 62 32.81 24.20 -19.53
C PRO A 62 33.44 22.91 -20.06
N SER A 63 32.99 22.45 -21.24
CA SER A 63 33.58 21.28 -21.90
C SER A 63 34.94 21.58 -22.54
N SER A 64 35.23 22.86 -22.83
CA SER A 64 36.50 23.32 -23.39
C SER A 64 37.54 23.60 -22.30
N GLN A 65 38.77 23.11 -22.51
CA GLN A 65 39.88 23.29 -21.58
C GLN A 65 40.21 24.77 -21.34
N ASP A 66 40.18 25.60 -22.38
CA ASP A 66 40.52 27.03 -22.27
C ASP A 66 39.48 27.79 -21.45
N GLU A 67 38.19 27.48 -21.65
CA GLU A 67 37.09 28.08 -20.90
C GLU A 67 37.09 27.62 -19.44
N PHE A 68 37.45 26.36 -19.20
CA PHE A 68 37.64 25.83 -17.86
C PHE A 68 38.78 26.56 -17.14
N SER A 69 39.97 26.62 -17.72
CA SER A 69 41.13 27.32 -17.14
C SER A 69 40.81 28.79 -16.86
N ASN A 70 40.14 29.48 -17.78
CA ASN A 70 39.69 30.86 -17.57
C ASN A 70 38.69 31.00 -16.42
N SER A 71 37.79 30.02 -16.26
CA SER A 71 36.80 30.02 -15.18
C SER A 71 37.44 29.78 -13.82
N ILE A 72 38.41 28.87 -13.74
CA ILE A 72 39.18 28.60 -12.51
C ILE A 72 40.06 29.80 -12.14
N ASP A 73 40.73 30.43 -13.10
CA ASP A 73 41.54 31.63 -12.85
C ASP A 73 40.69 32.80 -12.29
N ARG A 74 39.47 32.99 -12.83
CA ARG A 74 38.52 33.96 -12.28
C ARG A 74 38.14 33.65 -10.83
N LEU A 75 37.85 32.39 -10.52
CA LEU A 75 37.55 31.93 -9.16
C LEU A 75 38.72 32.14 -8.20
N TRP A 76 39.94 31.81 -8.65
CA TRP A 76 41.17 31.98 -7.90
C TRP A 76 41.44 33.45 -7.56
N LYS A 77 41.32 34.34 -8.57
CA LYS A 77 41.44 35.80 -8.39
C LYS A 77 40.37 36.35 -7.45
N GLN A 78 39.17 35.78 -7.49
CA GLN A 78 38.10 36.17 -6.58
C GLN A 78 38.36 35.71 -5.13
N ALA A 79 38.96 34.53 -4.95
CA ALA A 79 39.36 34.02 -3.65
C ALA A 79 40.42 34.92 -2.99
N ALA A 80 41.31 35.52 -3.79
CA ALA A 80 42.33 36.48 -3.34
C ALA A 80 41.75 37.71 -2.63
N ARG A 81 40.47 38.04 -2.90
CA ARG A 81 39.78 39.18 -2.28
C ARG A 81 39.36 38.91 -0.83
N ARG A 82 39.48 37.68 -0.33
CA ARG A 82 39.11 37.30 1.05
C ARG A 82 40.37 37.11 1.89
N LYS A 83 40.29 37.43 3.18
CA LYS A 83 41.42 37.44 4.13
C LYS A 83 42.28 36.16 4.14
N HIS A 84 41.66 34.97 3.98
CA HIS A 84 42.33 33.67 3.87
C HIS A 84 41.87 32.87 2.63
N GLY A 85 41.22 33.52 1.67
CA GLY A 85 40.44 32.81 0.64
C GLY A 85 41.25 31.96 -0.33
N GLN A 86 42.51 32.33 -0.60
CA GLN A 86 43.41 31.51 -1.45
C GLN A 86 44.06 30.35 -0.70
N ALA A 87 44.29 30.48 0.61
CA ALA A 87 44.87 29.41 1.42
C ALA A 87 43.86 28.27 1.65
N ASP A 88 42.58 28.63 1.82
CA ASP A 88 41.49 27.69 2.03
C ASP A 88 40.65 27.46 0.75
N PHE A 89 41.24 27.71 -0.43
CA PHE A 89 40.49 27.62 -1.68
C PHE A 89 40.19 26.16 -2.02
N GLN A 90 38.89 25.86 -2.13
CA GLN A 90 38.39 24.59 -2.65
C GLN A 90 37.43 24.84 -3.80
N LEU A 91 37.61 24.10 -4.88
CA LEU A 91 36.70 24.11 -6.02
C LEU A 91 35.46 23.30 -5.67
N GLY A 92 34.33 23.99 -5.44
CA GLY A 92 33.04 23.35 -5.20
C GLY A 92 32.38 22.92 -6.51
N LEU A 93 32.33 21.61 -6.76
CA LEU A 93 31.57 21.00 -7.85
C LEU A 93 30.22 20.48 -7.32
N TYR A 94 29.18 20.61 -8.13
CA TYR A 94 27.83 20.22 -7.75
C TYR A 94 27.23 19.37 -8.87
N ILE A 95 26.75 18.17 -8.50
CA ILE A 95 25.98 17.32 -9.40
C ILE A 95 24.59 17.08 -8.83
N TYR A 96 23.60 17.06 -9.70
CA TYR A 96 22.22 16.76 -9.36
C TYR A 96 21.85 15.39 -9.90
N VAL A 97 21.38 14.55 -9.01
CA VAL A 97 21.11 13.14 -9.28
C VAL A 97 19.68 12.80 -8.88
N GLN A 98 19.05 11.90 -9.62
CA GLN A 98 17.67 11.50 -9.36
C GLN A 98 17.64 10.28 -8.46
N ARG A 99 16.67 10.20 -7.55
CA ARG A 99 16.46 8.99 -6.77
C ARG A 99 15.78 7.95 -7.66
N ARG A 100 16.38 6.77 -7.77
CA ARG A 100 15.72 5.61 -8.33
C ARG A 100 14.66 5.21 -7.31
N ASN A 101 13.38 5.29 -7.69
CA ASN A 101 12.30 4.93 -6.78
C ASN A 101 12.24 3.39 -6.69
N THR A 102 13.13 2.82 -5.88
CA THR A 102 13.30 1.38 -5.66
C THR A 102 12.24 0.80 -4.73
N HIS A 103 11.44 1.65 -4.08
CA HIS A 103 10.33 1.20 -3.26
C HIS A 103 9.00 1.36 -4.00
N PRO A 104 8.20 0.28 -4.11
CA PRO A 104 6.82 0.43 -4.54
C PRO A 104 6.12 1.40 -3.59
N VAL A 105 5.57 2.48 -4.14
CA VAL A 105 4.77 3.44 -3.36
C VAL A 105 3.67 2.64 -2.66
N ILE A 106 3.62 2.75 -1.32
CA ILE A 106 2.57 2.10 -0.52
C ILE A 106 1.21 2.61 -1.04
N ARG A 107 0.48 1.76 -1.75
CA ARG A 107 -0.84 2.09 -2.28
C ARG A 107 -1.91 1.79 -1.23
N ARG A 108 -2.82 2.75 -1.06
CA ARG A 108 -4.04 2.53 -0.29
C ARG A 108 -5.08 1.88 -1.20
N ALA A 109 -5.87 0.98 -0.63
CA ALA A 109 -7.08 0.47 -1.25
C ALA A 109 -8.16 1.57 -1.26
N THR A 110 -8.02 2.55 -2.14
CA THR A 110 -9.08 3.56 -2.36
C THR A 110 -10.21 2.93 -3.16
N GLU A 111 -11.42 3.45 -3.01
CA GLU A 111 -12.62 2.92 -3.67
C GLU A 111 -12.46 2.78 -5.18
N ALA A 112 -11.96 3.82 -5.86
CA ALA A 112 -11.71 3.78 -7.31
C ALA A 112 -10.69 2.69 -7.72
N LEU A 113 -9.66 2.44 -6.90
CA LEU A 113 -8.67 1.40 -7.18
C LEU A 113 -9.22 0.00 -6.92
N VAL A 114 -10.06 -0.15 -5.89
CA VAL A 114 -10.76 -1.41 -5.61
C VAL A 114 -11.75 -1.72 -6.74
N GLU A 115 -12.46 -0.72 -7.24
CA GLU A 115 -13.40 -0.88 -8.35
C GLU A 115 -12.67 -1.26 -9.66
N ALA A 116 -11.57 -0.58 -9.97
CA ALA A 116 -10.72 -0.94 -11.12
C ALA A 116 -10.15 -2.36 -11.00
N SER A 117 -9.67 -2.73 -9.79
CA SER A 117 -9.18 -4.09 -9.52
C SER A 117 -10.30 -5.12 -9.66
N ALA A 118 -11.49 -4.83 -9.17
CA ALA A 118 -12.65 -5.73 -9.26
C ALA A 118 -13.10 -5.93 -10.71
N ALA A 119 -13.05 -4.88 -11.55
CA ALA A 119 -13.35 -5.00 -12.97
C ALA A 119 -12.33 -5.89 -13.68
N ALA A 120 -11.04 -5.68 -13.44
CA ALA A 120 -9.97 -6.47 -14.05
C ALA A 120 -10.00 -7.94 -13.59
N ILE A 121 -10.26 -8.19 -12.31
CA ILE A 121 -10.45 -9.55 -11.77
C ILE A 121 -11.65 -10.24 -12.42
N ARG A 122 -12.76 -9.53 -12.64
CA ARG A 122 -13.96 -10.08 -13.27
C ARG A 122 -13.68 -10.53 -14.71
N GLU A 123 -12.96 -9.70 -15.47
CA GLU A 123 -12.53 -10.03 -16.83
C GLU A 123 -11.64 -11.30 -16.84
N VAL A 124 -10.69 -11.41 -15.91
CA VAL A 124 -9.84 -12.61 -15.76
C VAL A 124 -10.68 -13.85 -15.40
N LEU A 125 -11.66 -13.72 -14.51
CA LEU A 125 -12.54 -14.82 -14.11
C LEU A 125 -13.48 -15.26 -15.22
N GLU A 126 -13.95 -14.33 -16.04
CA GLU A 126 -14.77 -14.61 -17.23
C GLU A 126 -13.94 -15.34 -18.29
N MET A 127 -12.71 -14.89 -18.58
CA MET A 127 -11.81 -15.57 -19.50
C MET A 127 -11.43 -16.98 -19.03
N ALA A 128 -11.22 -17.17 -17.73
CA ALA A 128 -10.84 -18.46 -17.14
C ALA A 128 -12.04 -19.40 -16.88
N GLY A 129 -13.28 -18.98 -17.14
CA GLY A 129 -14.48 -19.77 -16.82
C GLY A 129 -14.67 -20.09 -15.33
N SER A 130 -13.93 -19.40 -14.46
CA SER A 130 -13.83 -19.71 -13.02
C SER A 130 -14.65 -18.75 -12.14
N SER A 131 -15.54 -17.96 -12.75
CA SER A 131 -16.39 -17.00 -12.03
C SER A 131 -17.22 -17.65 -10.90
N SER A 132 -17.62 -18.90 -11.08
CA SER A 132 -18.34 -19.69 -10.05
C SER A 132 -17.45 -20.17 -8.89
N THR A 133 -16.14 -20.31 -9.11
CA THR A 133 -15.20 -20.87 -8.11
C THR A 133 -14.96 -19.92 -6.94
N TYR A 134 -15.07 -18.61 -7.17
CA TYR A 134 -14.80 -17.59 -6.16
C TYR A 134 -16.09 -16.91 -5.75
N GLY A 135 -16.53 -17.15 -4.51
CA GLY A 135 -17.70 -16.47 -3.97
C GLY A 135 -17.51 -14.94 -3.83
N PRO A 136 -18.60 -14.15 -3.68
CA PRO A 136 -18.54 -12.69 -3.67
C PRO A 136 -17.57 -12.10 -2.63
N ALA A 137 -17.45 -12.73 -1.46
CA ALA A 137 -16.56 -12.28 -0.40
C ALA A 137 -15.07 -12.49 -0.75
N ALA A 138 -14.73 -13.62 -1.37
CA ALA A 138 -13.38 -13.91 -1.83
C ALA A 138 -12.95 -12.96 -2.97
N GLN A 139 -13.85 -12.68 -3.91
CA GLN A 139 -13.60 -11.71 -4.99
C GLN A 139 -13.37 -10.28 -4.45
N ARG A 140 -14.16 -9.84 -3.46
CA ARG A 140 -13.96 -8.53 -2.82
C ARG A 140 -12.62 -8.44 -2.10
N TYR A 141 -12.26 -9.48 -1.35
CA TYR A 141 -10.97 -9.54 -0.69
C TYR A 141 -9.81 -9.49 -1.70
N TRP A 142 -9.94 -10.21 -2.81
CA TRP A 142 -8.98 -10.17 -3.91
C TRP A 142 -8.84 -8.76 -4.52
N ALA A 143 -9.94 -8.08 -4.79
CA ALA A 143 -9.91 -6.71 -5.30
C ALA A 143 -9.19 -5.76 -4.33
N ILE A 144 -9.43 -5.91 -3.02
CA ILE A 144 -8.76 -5.10 -1.99
C ILE A 144 -7.27 -5.42 -1.90
N SER A 145 -6.88 -6.69 -1.92
CA SER A 145 -5.47 -7.07 -1.83
C SER A 145 -4.71 -6.62 -3.07
N HIS A 146 -5.29 -6.77 -4.26
CA HIS A 146 -4.69 -6.35 -5.52
C HIS A 146 -4.59 -4.82 -5.65
N SER A 147 -5.58 -4.06 -5.16
CA SER A 147 -5.54 -2.59 -5.19
C SER A 147 -4.37 -1.96 -4.43
N ARG A 148 -3.77 -2.72 -3.50
CA ARG A 148 -2.58 -2.30 -2.73
C ARG A 148 -1.27 -2.63 -3.45
N GLN A 149 -1.31 -3.40 -4.53
CA GLN A 149 -0.14 -3.81 -5.29
C GLN A 149 0.31 -2.71 -6.26
N PRO A 150 1.59 -2.71 -6.66
CA PRO A 150 2.09 -1.82 -7.70
C PRO A 150 1.40 -2.02 -9.03
N GLU A 151 1.41 -0.99 -9.86
CA GLU A 151 0.88 -1.04 -11.21
C GLU A 151 1.68 -2.03 -12.07
N GLY A 152 0.99 -2.87 -12.85
CA GLY A 152 1.62 -3.94 -13.62
C GLY A 152 1.84 -5.25 -12.85
N THR A 153 1.37 -5.36 -11.60
CA THR A 153 1.38 -6.65 -10.89
C THR A 153 0.42 -7.62 -11.57
N PRO A 154 0.82 -8.88 -11.83
CA PRO A 154 -0.09 -9.89 -12.39
C PRO A 154 -1.34 -10.10 -11.53
N ILE A 155 -2.49 -10.25 -12.18
CA ILE A 155 -3.76 -10.53 -11.50
C ILE A 155 -3.83 -12.01 -11.20
N GLU A 156 -3.33 -12.40 -10.02
CA GLU A 156 -3.35 -13.79 -9.55
C GLU A 156 -4.22 -13.94 -8.29
N PRO A 157 -4.89 -15.10 -8.11
CA PRO A 157 -5.71 -15.35 -6.93
C PRO A 157 -4.87 -15.28 -5.64
N PRO A 158 -5.38 -14.64 -4.58
CA PRO A 158 -4.64 -14.53 -3.33
C PRO A 158 -4.57 -15.89 -2.62
N THR A 159 -3.36 -16.31 -2.26
CA THR A 159 -3.07 -17.60 -1.59
C THR A 159 -3.09 -17.51 -0.05
N SER A 160 -3.46 -16.36 0.50
CA SER A 160 -3.53 -16.15 1.95
C SER A 160 -4.60 -17.02 2.63
N ALA A 161 -4.38 -17.39 3.90
CA ALA A 161 -5.35 -18.15 4.70
C ALA A 161 -6.76 -17.51 4.72
N THR A 162 -6.83 -16.18 4.76
CA THR A 162 -8.10 -15.43 4.70
C THR A 162 -8.85 -15.65 3.39
N SER A 163 -8.14 -15.74 2.26
CA SER A 163 -8.74 -16.05 0.95
C SER A 163 -9.39 -17.44 0.95
N ALA A 164 -8.66 -18.45 1.45
CA ALA A 164 -9.19 -19.81 1.56
C ALA A 164 -10.41 -19.89 2.50
N GLN A 165 -10.38 -19.17 3.63
CA GLN A 165 -11.53 -19.09 4.53
C GLN A 165 -12.75 -18.44 3.86
N LEU A 166 -12.56 -17.31 3.16
CA LEU A 166 -13.66 -16.63 2.45
C LEU A 166 -14.23 -17.46 1.30
N GLN A 167 -13.40 -18.24 0.61
CA GLN A 167 -13.87 -19.23 -0.36
C GLN A 167 -14.73 -20.30 0.30
N ARG A 168 -14.29 -20.86 1.44
CA ARG A 168 -15.05 -21.86 2.19
C ARG A 168 -16.40 -21.32 2.69
N ILE A 169 -16.42 -20.09 3.20
CA ILE A 169 -17.67 -19.40 3.59
C ILE A 169 -18.58 -19.21 2.37
N GLY A 170 -18.01 -18.83 1.23
CA GLY A 170 -18.74 -18.71 -0.03
C GLY A 170 -19.40 -20.02 -0.47
N ALA A 171 -18.65 -21.13 -0.42
CA ALA A 171 -19.17 -22.46 -0.75
C ALA A 171 -20.29 -22.91 0.21
N MET A 172 -20.11 -22.70 1.52
CA MET A 172 -21.17 -22.98 2.50
C MET A 172 -22.43 -22.15 2.21
N HIS A 173 -22.28 -20.88 1.85
CA HIS A 173 -23.41 -20.01 1.54
C HIS A 173 -24.13 -20.42 0.24
N SER A 174 -23.40 -20.86 -0.79
CA SER A 174 -24.01 -21.37 -2.02
C SER A 174 -24.77 -22.66 -1.78
N ASP A 175 -24.22 -23.58 -0.98
CA ASP A 175 -24.88 -24.85 -0.63
C ASP A 175 -26.16 -24.59 0.17
N ILE A 176 -26.13 -23.64 1.10
CA ILE A 176 -27.32 -23.23 1.88
C ILE A 176 -28.36 -22.58 0.97
N SER A 177 -27.95 -21.70 0.06
CA SER A 177 -28.89 -21.07 -0.89
C SER A 177 -29.53 -22.12 -1.80
N ALA A 178 -28.75 -23.07 -2.30
CA ALA A 178 -29.25 -24.18 -3.10
C ALA A 178 -30.21 -25.11 -2.33
N THR A 179 -29.98 -25.36 -1.04
CA THR A 179 -30.90 -26.14 -0.20
C THR A 179 -32.20 -25.40 0.09
N LEU A 180 -32.16 -24.07 0.27
CA LEU A 180 -33.35 -23.23 0.42
C LEU A 180 -34.19 -23.19 -0.88
N ASP A 181 -33.53 -23.06 -2.03
CA ASP A 181 -34.18 -23.03 -3.34
C ASP A 181 -34.76 -24.40 -3.73
N SER A 182 -34.04 -25.50 -3.45
CA SER A 182 -34.50 -26.87 -3.76
C SER A 182 -35.61 -27.38 -2.83
N ASN A 183 -35.68 -26.90 -1.59
CA ASN A 183 -36.79 -27.16 -0.68
C ASN A 183 -38.07 -26.37 -1.03
N GLY A 184 -38.13 -25.69 -2.18
CA GLY A 184 -39.34 -25.03 -2.65
C GLY A 184 -39.81 -23.90 -1.73
N SER A 185 -38.91 -23.25 -1.00
CA SER A 185 -39.24 -22.05 -0.22
C SER A 185 -39.33 -20.81 -1.14
N SER A 186 -40.31 -20.82 -2.05
CA SER A 186 -41.20 -19.65 -2.13
C SER A 186 -41.62 -19.30 -0.71
N PRO A 187 -41.80 -18.03 -0.29
CA PRO A 187 -42.07 -17.69 1.12
C PRO A 187 -43.21 -18.56 1.63
N SER A 188 -42.86 -19.68 2.25
CA SER A 188 -43.80 -20.62 2.79
C SER A 188 -44.23 -19.87 4.00
N HIS A 189 -45.43 -19.30 3.93
CA HIS A 189 -46.03 -18.52 4.98
C HIS A 189 -45.86 -19.29 6.29
N GLN A 190 -44.80 -18.96 7.03
CA GLN A 190 -44.42 -19.69 8.21
C GLN A 190 -45.28 -19.11 9.30
N PHE A 191 -46.36 -19.81 9.65
CA PHE A 191 -47.24 -19.37 10.70
C PHE A 191 -46.66 -19.75 12.06
N VAL A 192 -46.59 -18.78 12.96
CA VAL A 192 -46.20 -18.99 14.36
C VAL A 192 -47.38 -18.67 15.25
N ARG A 193 -47.57 -19.50 16.27
CA ARG A 193 -48.64 -19.36 17.25
C ARG A 193 -48.21 -18.37 18.34
N VAL A 194 -48.83 -17.20 18.38
CA VAL A 194 -48.51 -16.14 19.34
C VAL A 194 -49.63 -16.04 20.37
N ALA A 195 -49.27 -15.97 21.66
CA ALA A 195 -50.22 -15.74 22.73
C ALA A 195 -50.39 -14.23 22.96
N CYS A 196 -51.59 -13.71 22.78
CA CYS A 196 -51.95 -12.32 23.02
C CYS A 196 -52.94 -12.20 24.18
N ARG A 197 -52.77 -11.16 25.01
CA ARG A 197 -53.69 -10.88 26.12
C ARG A 197 -54.78 -9.91 25.66
N LEU A 198 -56.04 -10.34 25.69
CA LEU A 198 -57.21 -9.53 25.34
C LEU A 198 -58.26 -9.64 26.45
N ASN A 199 -58.69 -8.52 27.03
CA ASN A 199 -59.71 -8.46 28.09
C ASN A 199 -59.46 -9.47 29.23
N GLU A 200 -58.22 -9.51 29.74
CA GLU A 200 -57.74 -10.43 30.78
C GLU A 200 -57.69 -11.93 30.41
N GLY A 201 -58.12 -12.31 29.21
CA GLY A 201 -57.93 -13.65 28.65
C GLY A 201 -56.67 -13.77 27.78
N ILE A 202 -56.07 -14.96 27.72
CA ILE A 202 -55.00 -15.29 26.77
C ILE A 202 -55.64 -15.96 25.55
N ILE A 203 -55.42 -15.39 24.37
CA ILE A 203 -55.87 -15.92 23.08
C ILE A 203 -54.64 -16.31 22.27
N HIS A 204 -54.71 -17.43 21.56
CA HIS A 204 -53.66 -17.87 20.64
C HIS A 204 -54.04 -17.50 19.20
N LEU A 205 -53.20 -16.73 18.54
CA LEU A 205 -53.34 -16.33 17.13
C LEU A 205 -52.26 -17.01 16.29
N GLU A 206 -52.61 -17.44 15.08
CA GLU A 206 -51.63 -17.89 14.09
C GLU A 206 -51.33 -16.71 13.17
N LEU A 207 -50.07 -16.26 13.20
CA LEU A 207 -49.62 -15.09 12.44
C LEU A 207 -48.51 -15.50 11.50
N ASP A 208 -48.55 -14.95 10.29
CA ASP A 208 -47.47 -15.08 9.33
C ASP A 208 -46.20 -14.38 9.85
N VAL A 209 -45.06 -15.08 9.81
CA VAL A 209 -43.77 -14.57 10.31
C VAL A 209 -43.28 -13.35 9.52
N ALA A 210 -43.48 -13.29 8.20
CA ALA A 210 -43.07 -12.15 7.39
C ALA A 210 -43.91 -10.91 7.70
N GLU A 211 -45.23 -11.08 7.86
CA GLU A 211 -46.11 -9.97 8.27
C GLU A 211 -45.82 -9.50 9.70
N LEU A 212 -45.59 -10.43 10.62
CA LEU A 212 -45.22 -10.13 12.01
C LEU A 212 -43.88 -9.37 12.07
N ARG A 213 -42.86 -9.83 11.33
CA ARG A 213 -41.57 -9.12 11.22
C ARG A 213 -41.76 -7.71 10.67
N ARG A 214 -42.55 -7.55 9.61
CA ARG A 214 -42.86 -6.23 9.03
C ARG A 214 -43.56 -5.32 10.05
N ALA A 215 -44.52 -5.85 10.82
CA ALA A 215 -45.26 -5.08 11.82
C ALA A 215 -44.37 -4.64 13.00
N VAL A 216 -43.41 -5.47 13.40
CA VAL A 216 -42.49 -5.19 14.52
C VAL A 216 -41.21 -4.44 14.07
N GLY A 217 -41.04 -4.20 12.77
CA GLY A 217 -39.85 -3.54 12.22
C GLY A 217 -38.60 -4.43 12.20
N MET A 218 -38.78 -5.75 12.21
CA MET A 218 -37.69 -6.71 12.08
C MET A 218 -37.31 -6.94 10.60
N PRO A 219 -36.06 -7.30 10.31
CA PRO A 219 -35.63 -7.66 8.96
C PRO A 219 -36.41 -8.87 8.41
N SER A 220 -36.53 -8.95 7.08
CA SER A 220 -37.22 -10.06 6.41
C SER A 220 -36.46 -11.39 6.51
N TYR A 221 -35.16 -11.35 6.79
CA TYR A 221 -34.30 -12.51 6.99
C TYR A 221 -34.23 -12.91 8.47
N ASP A 222 -33.87 -14.18 8.74
CA ASP A 222 -33.68 -14.67 10.10
C ASP A 222 -32.43 -14.04 10.74
N LEU A 223 -32.56 -13.58 11.99
CA LEU A 223 -31.46 -13.04 12.79
C LEU A 223 -30.62 -14.14 13.42
N PHE A 224 -31.19 -15.32 13.63
CA PHE A 224 -30.49 -16.52 14.07
C PHE A 224 -30.69 -17.62 13.03
N PRO A 225 -30.16 -17.43 11.81
CA PRO A 225 -30.22 -18.52 10.87
C PRO A 225 -29.40 -19.69 11.44
N PRO A 226 -29.67 -20.95 11.04
CA PRO A 226 -29.16 -22.17 11.67
C PRO A 226 -27.62 -22.36 11.59
N PHE A 227 -26.88 -21.31 11.26
CA PHE A 227 -25.42 -21.23 11.13
C PHE A 227 -24.64 -21.57 12.40
N ARG A 228 -25.30 -21.78 13.54
CA ARG A 228 -24.63 -22.25 14.73
C ARG A 228 -25.37 -23.49 15.20
N PRO A 229 -24.78 -24.70 15.11
CA PRO A 229 -25.16 -25.73 16.06
C PRO A 229 -25.15 -25.08 17.45
N ASP A 230 -26.11 -25.44 18.31
CA ASP A 230 -26.00 -25.10 19.73
C ASP A 230 -24.56 -25.42 20.13
N LEU A 231 -23.86 -24.43 20.67
CA LEU A 231 -22.53 -24.65 21.22
C LEU A 231 -22.70 -25.82 22.17
N GLU A 232 -22.11 -26.97 21.84
CA GLU A 232 -22.01 -28.06 22.80
C GLU A 232 -21.45 -27.43 24.06
N ALA A 233 -22.17 -27.63 25.18
CA ALA A 233 -21.85 -26.97 26.44
C ALA A 233 -20.35 -27.03 26.70
N ASP A 234 -19.75 -25.91 27.10
CA ASP A 234 -18.32 -25.86 27.43
C ASP A 234 -17.98 -27.09 28.30
N PRO A 235 -16.93 -27.86 27.94
CA PRO A 235 -16.60 -29.06 28.68
C PRO A 235 -16.41 -28.69 30.15
N THR A 236 -17.28 -29.22 31.01
CA THR A 236 -17.27 -28.96 32.46
C THR A 236 -15.96 -29.45 33.10
N GLU A 237 -15.23 -30.31 32.39
CA GLU A 237 -13.96 -30.87 32.80
C GLU A 237 -12.82 -30.27 31.97
N ASN A 238 -11.75 -29.88 32.65
CA ASN A 238 -10.52 -29.41 32.02
C ASN A 238 -9.98 -30.50 31.09
N VAL A 239 -9.85 -30.20 29.80
CA VAL A 239 -9.21 -31.10 28.85
C VAL A 239 -7.71 -31.11 29.13
N SER A 240 -7.15 -32.30 29.36
CA SER A 240 -5.71 -32.44 29.58
C SER A 240 -4.95 -32.11 28.30
N ASP A 241 -3.98 -31.19 28.38
CA ASP A 241 -3.11 -30.80 27.27
C ASP A 241 -2.10 -31.92 26.98
N THR A 242 -2.49 -32.86 26.12
CA THR A 242 -1.65 -34.00 25.71
C THR A 242 -0.71 -33.67 24.56
N ASP A 243 -0.94 -32.56 23.86
CA ASP A 243 -0.14 -32.16 22.68
C ASP A 243 1.16 -31.45 23.08
N HIS A 244 1.27 -31.01 24.34
CA HIS A 244 2.47 -30.42 24.92
C HIS A 244 3.13 -31.28 26.01
N ALA A 245 2.75 -32.56 26.12
CA ALA A 245 3.46 -33.50 26.96
C ALA A 245 4.88 -33.71 26.40
N GLU A 246 5.86 -33.03 27.00
CA GLU A 246 7.29 -33.21 26.72
C GLU A 246 7.61 -34.70 26.71
N GLN A 247 8.08 -35.21 25.57
CA GLN A 247 8.84 -36.45 25.52
C GLN A 247 10.15 -36.20 26.27
N ALA A 248 10.11 -36.34 27.59
CA ALA A 248 11.31 -36.42 28.41
C ALA A 248 12.04 -37.70 28.01
N GLY A 249 13.16 -37.51 27.31
CA GLY A 249 14.00 -38.55 26.76
C GLY A 249 14.56 -39.51 27.80
N GLU A 250 14.74 -40.74 27.34
CA GLU A 250 15.52 -41.81 27.96
C GLU A 250 17.02 -41.54 27.89
#